data_AF-A0A942QXJ9-F1
#
_entry.id   AF-A0A942QXJ9-F1
#
_cell.length_a   1.000
_cell.length_b   1.000
_cell.length_c   1.000
_cell.angle_alpha   90.00
_cell.angle_beta   90.00
_cell.angle_gamma   90.00
#
_symmetry.space_group_name_H-M   'P 1'
#
loop_
_entity.id
_entity.type
_entity.pdbx_description
1 polymer ?
#
loop_
_entity_poly.entity_id
_entity_poly.type
_entity_poly.pdbx_seq_one_letter_code
_entity_poly.pdbx_strand_id
1 'polypeptide(L)'
;MKLTFPHMGSTYLSIKALFDDLGVETIVPKKSSKRTLELGIKYAPELICLPLKINLGNYLESIEQGADTIVGIGSCGPCRYGYYAEVQKEIFKDIGIDVEFVVLEAPEGDILE
;
A
#
# COMPACT_ATOMS: atom_id res chain seq x y z
N MET A 1 1.30 15.27 -6.68
CA MET A 1 1.13 13.93 -6.11
C MET A 1 2.47 13.25 -6.06
N LYS A 2 2.75 12.59 -4.95
CA LYS A 2 3.93 11.76 -4.70
C LYS A 2 3.42 10.38 -4.32
N LEU A 3 3.52 9.48 -5.29
CA LEU A 3 2.90 8.17 -5.24
C LEU A 3 3.78 7.16 -4.52
N THR A 4 3.19 6.30 -3.70
CA THR A 4 3.86 5.13 -3.14
C THR A 4 3.01 3.88 -3.29
N PHE A 5 3.63 2.74 -3.00
CA PHE A 5 3.09 1.39 -3.14
C PHE A 5 3.85 0.47 -2.16
N PRO A 6 3.39 -0.75 -1.87
CA PRO A 6 4.04 -1.60 -0.86
C PRO A 6 5.31 -2.29 -1.40
N HIS A 7 6.27 -2.58 -0.52
CA HIS A 7 7.51 -3.26 -0.92
C HIS A 7 7.32 -4.79 -0.98
N MET A 8 6.84 -5.29 -2.11
CA MET A 8 6.58 -6.73 -2.34
C MET A 8 7.66 -7.38 -3.21
N GLY A 9 8.82 -7.67 -2.65
CA GLY A 9 9.93 -8.28 -3.41
C GLY A 9 10.48 -7.32 -4.46
N SER A 10 10.59 -7.77 -5.72
CA SER A 10 11.13 -6.97 -6.84
C SER A 10 10.07 -6.18 -7.61
N THR A 11 8.80 -6.26 -7.23
CA THR A 11 7.68 -5.61 -7.93
C THR A 11 7.83 -4.08 -8.01
N TYR A 12 8.57 -3.48 -7.07
CA TYR A 12 8.86 -2.05 -7.09
C TYR A 12 9.58 -1.59 -8.37
N LEU A 13 10.35 -2.46 -9.02
CA LEU A 13 11.06 -2.15 -10.27
C LEU A 13 10.05 -1.86 -11.39
N SER A 14 9.08 -2.76 -11.58
CA SER A 14 8.07 -2.63 -12.62
C SER A 14 7.12 -1.47 -12.35
N ILE A 15 6.68 -1.30 -11.09
CA ILE A 15 5.77 -0.21 -10.72
C ILE A 15 6.46 1.14 -10.89
N LYS A 16 7.72 1.28 -10.43
CA LYS A 16 8.48 2.53 -10.61
C LYS A 16 8.65 2.85 -12.09
N ALA A 17 9.07 1.89 -12.91
CA ALA A 17 9.25 2.09 -14.35
C ALA A 17 7.95 2.54 -15.04
N LEU A 18 6.80 1.97 -14.67
CA LEU A 18 5.49 2.37 -15.20
C LEU A 18 5.17 3.84 -14.87
N PHE A 19 5.31 4.24 -13.61
CA PHE A 19 4.96 5.60 -13.21
C PHE A 19 6.00 6.65 -13.64
N ASP A 20 7.27 6.27 -13.76
CA ASP A 20 8.31 7.12 -14.36
C ASP A 20 7.94 7.48 -15.81
N ASP A 21 7.48 6.51 -16.62
CA ASP A 21 7.06 6.72 -18.02
C ASP A 21 5.82 7.63 -18.11
N LEU A 22 4.91 7.53 -17.13
CA LEU A 22 3.75 8.41 -16.99
C LEU A 22 4.10 9.81 -16.43
N GLY A 23 5.35 10.07 -16.07
CA GLY A 23 5.79 11.35 -15.50
C GLY A 23 5.30 11.62 -14.08
N VAL A 24 4.96 10.56 -13.32
CA VAL A 24 4.46 10.65 -11.94
C VAL A 24 5.61 10.43 -10.96
N GLU A 25 5.81 11.36 -10.01
CA GLU A 25 6.82 11.21 -8.96
C GLU A 25 6.47 10.04 -8.02
N THR A 26 7.36 9.05 -7.92
CA THR A 26 7.18 7.90 -7.01
C THR A 26 8.17 7.89 -5.86
N ILE A 27 7.67 7.72 -4.64
CA ILE A 27 8.44 7.36 -3.45
C ILE A 27 8.47 5.83 -3.35
N VAL A 28 9.59 5.25 -3.77
CA VAL A 28 9.82 3.81 -3.64
C VAL A 28 9.92 3.45 -2.16
N PRO A 29 9.10 2.53 -1.64
CA PRO A 29 9.19 2.12 -0.24
C PRO A 29 10.57 1.52 0.05
N LYS A 30 11.08 1.75 1.25
CA LYS A 30 12.32 1.10 1.70
C LYS A 30 12.11 -0.41 1.81
N LYS A 31 13.20 -1.17 1.72
CA LYS A 31 13.16 -2.61 2.01
C LYS A 31 12.62 -2.82 3.42
N SER A 32 11.57 -3.64 3.55
CA SER A 32 10.90 -3.88 4.81
C SER A 32 11.88 -4.35 5.89
N SER A 33 11.78 -3.72 7.05
CA SER A 33 12.68 -3.90 8.19
C SER A 33 11.88 -4.24 9.46
N LYS A 34 12.58 -4.44 10.59
CA LYS A 34 11.92 -4.57 11.89
C LYS A 34 11.07 -3.33 12.22
N ARG A 35 11.59 -2.13 11.93
CA ARG A 35 10.85 -0.87 12.10
C ARG A 35 9.56 -0.86 11.29
N THR A 36 9.61 -1.30 10.02
CA THR A 36 8.43 -1.42 9.16
C THR A 36 7.37 -2.29 9.81
N LEU A 37 7.76 -3.46 10.35
CA LEU A 37 6.83 -4.35 11.03
C LEU A 37 6.29 -3.75 12.33
N GLU A 38 7.12 -3.11 13.14
CA GLU A 38 6.72 -2.45 14.40
C GLU A 38 5.68 -1.35 14.15
N LEU A 39 5.90 -0.52 13.12
CA LEU A 39 4.91 0.49 12.69
C LEU A 39 3.60 -0.16 12.27
N GLY A 40 3.66 -1.24 11.49
CA GLY A 40 2.49 -2.00 11.09
C GLY A 40 1.71 -2.59 12.26
N ILE A 41 2.39 -3.22 13.22
CA ILE A 41 1.79 -3.81 14.42
C ILE A 41 1.13 -2.76 15.30
N LYS A 42 1.73 -1.55 15.39
CA LYS A 42 1.25 -0.49 16.27
C LYS A 42 -0.18 -0.03 15.94
N TYR A 43 -0.54 -0.01 14.66
CA TYR A 43 -1.80 0.56 14.19
C TYR A 43 -2.77 -0.46 13.57
N ALA A 44 -2.27 -1.61 13.13
CA ALA A 44 -3.13 -2.62 12.52
C ALA A 44 -3.84 -3.49 13.57
N PRO A 45 -5.01 -4.08 13.24
CA PRO A 45 -5.70 -5.02 14.12
C PRO A 45 -4.82 -6.21 14.52
N GLU A 46 -4.92 -6.69 15.75
CA GLU A 46 -4.04 -7.74 16.30
C GLU A 46 -4.01 -9.01 15.43
N LEU A 47 -5.19 -9.50 15.05
CA LEU A 47 -5.38 -10.76 14.33
C LEU A 47 -5.36 -10.61 12.80
N ILE A 48 -5.00 -9.43 12.27
CA ILE A 48 -4.85 -9.25 10.82
C ILE A 48 -3.57 -9.93 10.31
N CYS A 49 -3.60 -10.36 9.05
CA CYS A 49 -2.46 -11.07 8.47
C CYS A 49 -1.20 -10.19 8.38
N LEU A 50 -0.05 -10.82 8.55
CA LEU A 50 1.26 -10.16 8.55
C LEU A 50 1.52 -9.26 7.32
N PRO A 51 1.14 -9.63 6.08
CA PRO A 51 1.41 -8.77 4.94
C PRO A 51 0.68 -7.42 5.00
N LEU A 52 -0.51 -7.36 5.60
CA LEU A 52 -1.21 -6.07 5.81
C LEU A 52 -0.39 -5.17 6.74
N LYS A 53 0.16 -5.73 7.82
CA LYS A 53 1.00 -5.00 8.77
C LYS A 53 2.26 -4.47 8.08
N ILE A 54 2.91 -5.29 7.26
CA ILE A 54 4.09 -4.86 6.49
C ILE A 54 3.74 -3.74 5.51
N ASN A 55 2.65 -3.87 4.75
CA ASN A 55 2.22 -2.84 3.81
C ASN A 55 1.91 -1.51 4.53
N LEU A 56 1.20 -1.57 5.65
CA LEU A 56 0.92 -0.40 6.48
C LEU A 56 2.21 0.29 6.94
N GLY A 57 3.18 -0.49 7.41
CA GLY A 57 4.51 0.01 7.78
C GLY A 57 5.24 0.67 6.60
N ASN A 58 5.22 0.05 5.42
CA ASN A 58 5.84 0.62 4.23
C ASN A 58 5.21 1.98 3.87
N TYR A 59 3.88 2.08 3.92
CA TYR A 59 3.18 3.32 3.63
C TYR A 59 3.52 4.41 4.64
N LEU A 60 3.53 4.11 5.94
CA LEU A 60 3.93 5.08 6.97
C LEU A 60 5.35 5.61 6.72
N GLU A 61 6.31 4.74 6.42
CA GLU A 61 7.68 5.15 6.11
C GLU A 61 7.80 5.94 4.80
N SER A 62 6.95 5.66 3.80
CA SER A 62 6.88 6.43 2.56
C SER A 62 6.23 7.80 2.75
N ILE A 63 5.20 7.88 3.59
CA ILE A 63 4.53 9.14 3.97
C ILE A 63 5.51 10.04 4.75
N GLU A 64 6.33 9.46 5.65
CA GLU A 64 7.45 10.18 6.31
C GLU A 64 8.44 10.80 5.30
N GLN A 65 8.53 10.24 4.08
CA GLN A 65 9.37 10.73 3.00
C GLN A 65 8.63 11.69 2.04
N GLY A 66 7.37 12.00 2.33
CA GLY A 66 6.55 12.95 1.58
C GLY A 66 5.60 12.33 0.56
N ALA A 67 5.36 11.01 0.59
CA ALA A 67 4.28 10.42 -0.21
C ALA A 67 2.91 10.93 0.27
N ASP A 68 2.06 11.33 -0.67
CA ASP A 68 0.70 11.84 -0.42
C ASP A 68 -0.39 10.94 -1.03
N THR A 69 0.01 9.95 -1.84
CA THR A 69 -0.89 9.07 -2.58
C THR A 69 -0.38 7.63 -2.48
N ILE A 70 -1.27 6.67 -2.17
CA ILE A 70 -0.99 5.23 -2.16
C ILE A 70 -1.71 4.57 -3.33
N VAL A 71 -0.99 3.78 -4.12
CA VAL A 71 -1.59 2.87 -5.10
C VAL A 71 -1.71 1.48 -4.50
N GLY A 72 -2.94 0.96 -4.51
CA GLY A 72 -3.28 -0.39 -4.09
C GLY A 72 -4.08 -1.13 -5.16
N ILE A 73 -4.31 -2.41 -4.94
CA ILE A 73 -5.18 -3.25 -5.76
C ILE A 73 -6.43 -3.57 -4.92
N GLY A 74 -7.61 -3.48 -5.54
CA GLY A 74 -8.89 -3.87 -4.95
C GLY A 74 -9.47 -5.10 -5.64
N SER A 75 -10.46 -5.74 -4.98
CA SER A 75 -11.30 -6.86 -5.46
C SER A 75 -10.59 -8.15 -5.91
N CYS A 76 -9.57 -8.10 -6.76
CA CYS A 76 -8.94 -9.26 -7.41
C CYS A 76 -7.66 -9.79 -6.74
N GLY A 77 -7.48 -9.54 -5.43
CA GLY A 77 -6.33 -10.07 -4.69
C GLY A 77 -6.47 -11.57 -4.39
N PRO A 78 -5.39 -12.36 -4.33
CA PRO A 78 -5.45 -13.82 -4.14
C PRO A 78 -5.98 -14.26 -2.75
N CYS A 79 -6.34 -13.32 -1.88
CA CYS A 79 -6.77 -13.55 -0.50
C CYS A 79 -7.42 -12.26 0.05
N ARG A 80 -7.30 -12.01 1.37
CA ARG A 80 -7.67 -10.72 1.99
C ARG A 80 -6.95 -9.50 1.39
N TYR A 81 -5.91 -9.71 0.57
CA TYR A 81 -5.20 -8.65 -0.13
C TYR A 81 -6.14 -7.74 -0.94
N GLY A 82 -7.20 -8.27 -1.57
CA GLY A 82 -8.18 -7.46 -2.30
C GLY A 82 -8.97 -6.48 -1.42
N TYR A 83 -8.95 -6.67 -0.10
CA TYR A 83 -9.59 -5.79 0.89
C TYR A 83 -8.61 -4.88 1.63
N TYR A 84 -7.31 -4.95 1.33
CA TYR A 84 -6.30 -4.18 2.09
C TYR A 84 -6.50 -2.68 1.96
N ALA A 85 -6.82 -2.19 0.76
CA ALA A 85 -7.01 -0.77 0.51
C ALA A 85 -8.10 -0.18 1.42
N GLU A 86 -9.26 -0.83 1.52
CA GLU A 86 -10.36 -0.38 2.37
C GLU A 86 -10.01 -0.43 3.86
N VAL A 87 -9.39 -1.52 4.31
CA VAL A 87 -8.96 -1.64 5.71
C VAL A 87 -7.91 -0.57 6.06
N GLN A 88 -6.97 -0.31 5.17
CA GLN A 88 -5.90 0.65 5.40
C GLN A 88 -6.40 2.09 5.33
N LYS A 89 -7.35 2.41 4.44
CA LYS A 89 -8.04 3.72 4.40
C LYS A 89 -8.64 4.06 5.77
N GLU A 90 -9.41 3.14 6.37
CA GLU A 90 -9.99 3.38 7.69
C GLU A 90 -8.92 3.51 8.78
N ILE A 91 -7.84 2.71 8.74
CA ILE A 91 -6.72 2.85 9.67
C ILE A 91 -6.07 4.25 9.56
N PHE A 92 -5.81 4.74 8.35
CA PHE A 92 -5.18 6.06 8.15
C PHE A 92 -6.08 7.21 8.63
N LYS A 93 -7.38 7.09 8.40
CA LYS A 93 -8.39 8.01 8.92
C LYS A 93 -8.44 8.03 10.45
N ASP A 94 -8.40 6.85 11.09
CA ASP A 94 -8.42 6.74 12.56
C ASP A 94 -7.19 7.36 13.22
N ILE A 95 -6.02 7.28 12.56
CA ILE A 95 -4.77 7.88 13.07
C ILE A 95 -4.58 9.34 12.64
N GLY A 96 -5.52 9.91 11.88
CA GLY A 96 -5.52 11.31 11.47
C GLY A 96 -4.47 11.66 10.41
N ILE A 97 -4.08 10.71 9.55
CA ILE A 97 -3.18 10.94 8.42
C ILE A 97 -4.00 11.04 7.15
N ASP A 98 -3.92 12.18 6.49
CA ASP A 98 -4.56 12.42 5.20
C ASP A 98 -3.67 11.88 4.06
N VAL A 99 -4.18 10.90 3.32
CA VAL A 99 -3.49 10.25 2.21
C VAL A 99 -4.50 9.77 1.18
N GLU A 100 -4.26 10.06 -0.09
CA GLU A 100 -5.14 9.64 -1.18
C GLU A 100 -4.90 8.16 -1.50
N PHE A 101 -5.97 7.39 -1.67
CA PHE A 101 -5.89 5.99 -2.10
C PHE A 101 -6.42 5.83 -3.51
N VAL A 102 -5.53 5.50 -4.45
CA VAL A 102 -5.89 5.10 -5.81
C VAL A 102 -5.94 3.58 -5.86
N VAL A 103 -7.15 3.03 -5.94
CA VAL A 103 -7.38 1.58 -5.93
C VAL A 103 -7.60 1.11 -7.37
N LEU A 104 -6.74 0.21 -7.83
CA LEU A 104 -6.89 -0.46 -9.12
C LEU A 104 -7.84 -1.63 -8.94
N GLU A 105 -9.04 -1.49 -9.48
CA GLU A 105 -10.09 -2.51 -9.48
C GLU A 105 -10.09 -3.29 -10.80
N ALA A 106 -10.46 -4.57 -10.74
CA ALA A 106 -10.72 -5.33 -11.95
C ALA A 106 -12.02 -4.83 -12.61
N PRO A 107 -12.06 -4.69 -13.95
CA PRO A 107 -13.20 -4.09 -14.66
C PRO A 107 -14.53 -4.84 -14.50
N GLU A 108 -14.53 -6.10 -14.06
CA GLU A 108 -15.73 -6.97 -13.95
C GLU A 108 -15.94 -7.64 -12.58
N GLY A 109 -15.19 -7.23 -11.53
CA GLY A 109 -15.51 -7.58 -10.14
C GLY A 109 -15.23 -9.01 -9.66
N ASP A 110 -14.88 -9.96 -10.53
CA ASP A 110 -14.25 -11.23 -10.18
C ASP A 110 -13.66 -11.80 -11.49
N ILE A 111 -12.40 -12.21 -11.48
CA ILE A 111 -11.87 -13.03 -12.57
C ILE A 111 -12.45 -14.42 -12.32
N LEU A 112 -13.65 -14.66 -12.85
CA LEU A 112 -14.26 -15.99 -12.88
C LEU A 112 -13.30 -16.92 -13.64
N GLU A 113 -12.70 -17.86 -12.91
CA GLU A 113 -12.18 -19.11 -13.51
C GLU A 113 -13.32 -19.90 -14.14
#